data_AF-A0ABD3TMI4-F1
#
_entry.id   AF-A0ABD3TMI4-F1
#
_cell.length_a   1.000
_cell.length_b   1.000
_cell.length_c   1.000
_cell.angle_alpha   90.00
_cell.angle_beta   90.00
_cell.angle_gamma   90.00
#
_symmetry.space_group_name_H-M   'P 1'
#
loop_
_entity.id
_entity.type
_entity.pdbx_description
1 polymer ?
#
loop_
_entity_poly.entity_id
_entity_poly.type
_entity_poly.pdbx_seq_one_letter_code
_entity_poly.pdbx_strand_id
1 'polypeptide(L)'
;MQDSVADIVKNLKQAPLLVHVYSENERVKLKTEKACLDEWKNQEPKSPDGLIFVKELDQENVVNCEEGVDRAWGVIVQGKGVDCGPACYMLKTNCVFAGMGLGFCTHFCLMRVKNFRDSAFEQFKDSWLLQ
;
A
#
# COMPACT_ATOMS: atom_id res chain seq x y z
N MET A 1 12.49 2.55 -8.17
CA MET A 1 11.08 2.25 -7.82
C MET A 1 10.92 0.97 -7.03
N GLN A 2 11.83 -0.03 -7.13
CA GLN A 2 11.78 -1.25 -6.32
C GLN A 2 11.82 -0.99 -4.80
N ASP A 3 12.56 0.02 -4.35
CA ASP A 3 12.68 0.33 -2.92
C ASP A 3 11.39 0.90 -2.31
N SER A 4 10.52 1.50 -3.14
CA SER A 4 9.31 2.20 -2.69
C SER A 4 8.29 1.26 -2.06
N VAL A 5 8.14 0.05 -2.60
CA VAL A 5 7.20 -0.96 -2.07
C VAL A 5 7.74 -1.57 -0.78
N ALA A 6 9.05 -1.84 -0.72
CA ALA A 6 9.68 -2.35 0.49
C ALA A 6 9.53 -1.39 1.67
N ASP A 7 9.66 -0.08 1.42
CA ASP A 7 9.46 0.93 2.46
C ASP A 7 8.00 1.06 2.91
N ILE A 8 7.03 0.88 2.00
CA ILE A 8 5.61 0.75 2.37
C ILE A 8 5.43 -0.47 3.26
N VAL A 9 5.95 -1.64 2.85
CA VAL A 9 5.80 -2.91 3.57
C VAL A 9 6.34 -2.83 5.00
N LYS A 10 7.50 -2.20 5.21
CA LYS A 10 8.07 -1.96 6.55
C LYS A 10 7.17 -1.12 7.46
N ASN A 11 6.39 -0.22 6.88
CA ASN A 11 5.54 0.71 7.63
C ASN A 11 4.09 0.24 7.79
N LEU A 12 3.69 -0.90 7.23
CA LEU A 12 2.30 -1.39 7.27
C LEU A 12 1.73 -1.55 8.68
N LYS A 13 2.57 -1.77 9.70
CA LYS A 13 2.15 -1.80 11.12
C LYS A 13 1.58 -0.48 11.62
N GLN A 14 1.88 0.63 10.95
CA GLN A 14 1.40 1.97 11.27
C GLN A 14 0.19 2.37 10.41
N ALA A 15 -0.33 1.45 9.59
CA ALA A 15 -1.45 1.73 8.70
C ALA A 15 -2.68 2.25 9.46
N PRO A 16 -3.52 3.08 8.82
CA PRO A 16 -3.43 3.53 7.42
C PRO A 16 -2.25 4.48 7.17
N LEU A 17 -1.65 4.41 5.98
CA LEU A 17 -0.47 5.19 5.59
C LEU A 17 -0.80 6.19 4.50
N LEU A 18 -0.17 7.36 4.59
CA LEU A 18 -0.10 8.35 3.52
C LEU A 18 1.36 8.55 3.15
N VAL A 19 1.71 8.30 1.88
CA VAL A 19 3.06 8.49 1.37
C VAL A 19 3.07 9.65 0.39
N HIS A 20 3.88 10.64 0.68
CA HIS A 20 4.14 11.77 -0.20
C HIS A 20 5.35 11.45 -1.08
N VAL A 21 5.15 11.58 -2.38
CA VAL A 21 6.18 11.39 -3.39
C VAL A 21 6.63 12.76 -3.88
N TYR A 22 7.91 13.07 -3.70
CA TYR A 22 8.53 14.28 -4.23
C TYR A 22 9.61 13.88 -5.23
N SER A 23 9.61 14.51 -6.39
CA SER A 23 10.58 14.34 -7.46
C SER A 23 11.47 15.57 -7.52
N GLU A 24 12.70 15.46 -7.00
CA GLU A 24 13.66 16.56 -6.99
C GLU A 24 14.95 16.12 -7.70
N ASN A 25 15.31 16.78 -8.80
CA ASN A 25 16.55 16.52 -9.56
C ASN A 25 16.76 15.02 -9.88
N GLU A 26 15.76 14.37 -10.47
CA GLU A 26 15.75 12.93 -10.82
C GLU A 26 15.82 11.96 -9.63
N ARG A 27 15.83 12.48 -8.38
CA ARG A 27 15.75 11.67 -7.16
C ARG A 27 14.34 11.71 -6.62
N VAL A 28 13.80 10.53 -6.31
CA VAL A 28 12.51 10.39 -5.65
C VAL A 28 12.72 10.37 -4.15
N LYS A 29 12.06 11.28 -3.44
CA LYS A 29 11.99 11.30 -1.96
C LYS A 29 10.59 10.85 -1.54
N LEU A 30 10.55 9.89 -0.63
CA LEU A 30 9.32 9.40 -0.02
C LEU A 30 9.24 9.90 1.42
N LYS A 31 8.11 10.49 1.79
CA LYS A 31 7.76 10.78 3.19
C LYS A 31 6.53 9.97 3.54
N THR A 32 6.66 9.05 4.49
CA THR A 32 5.55 8.22 4.97
C THR A 32 5.06 8.75 6.31
N GLU A 33 3.75 8.95 6.43
CA GLU A 33 3.08 9.32 7.68
C GLU A 33 1.81 8.49 7.89
N LYS A 34 1.32 8.47 9.13
CA LYS A 34 0.04 7.85 9.44
C LYS A 34 -1.06 8.70 8.80
N ALA A 35 -1.92 8.08 8.00
CA ALA A 35 -2.96 8.82 7.31
C ALA A 35 -4.07 9.24 8.27
N CYS A 36 -4.45 10.52 8.22
CA CYS A 36 -5.71 11.01 8.74
C CYS A 36 -6.71 11.19 7.58
N LEU A 37 -7.95 10.71 7.75
CA LEU A 37 -8.97 10.68 6.70
C LEU A 37 -9.35 12.07 6.18
N ASP A 38 -9.12 13.11 7.00
CA ASP A 38 -9.44 14.50 6.69
C ASP A 38 -8.31 15.23 5.92
N GLU A 39 -7.07 14.75 5.99
CA GLU A 39 -5.91 15.40 5.34
C GLU A 39 -5.82 15.09 3.84
N TRP A 40 -6.31 13.91 3.40
CA TRP A 40 -6.35 13.54 1.98
C TRP A 40 -7.17 14.50 1.12
N LYS A 41 -8.18 15.16 1.71
CA LYS A 41 -9.10 16.06 0.98
C LYS A 41 -8.59 17.51 0.88
N ASN A 42 -7.67 17.91 1.76
CA ASN A 42 -7.25 19.29 1.92
C ASN A 42 -5.78 19.45 1.52
N GLN A 43 -5.49 19.52 0.21
CA GLN A 43 -4.14 19.79 -0.29
C GLN A 43 -3.87 21.30 -0.41
N GLU A 44 -2.77 21.76 0.20
CA GLU A 44 -2.21 23.11 0.05
C GLU A 44 -1.08 23.17 -1.02
N PRO A 45 -0.71 24.36 -1.54
CA PRO A 45 0.05 24.55 -2.78
C PRO A 45 1.51 24.05 -2.81
N LYS A 46 2.09 23.63 -1.68
CA LYS A 46 3.36 22.85 -1.65
C LYS A 46 3.09 21.35 -1.82
N SER A 47 2.18 21.03 -2.73
CA SER A 47 1.65 19.68 -2.90
C SER A 47 2.71 18.74 -3.49
N PRO A 48 2.84 17.51 -2.95
CA PRO A 48 3.74 16.50 -3.47
C PRO A 48 3.44 16.16 -4.94
N ASP A 49 4.44 15.63 -5.64
CA ASP A 49 4.31 15.19 -7.04
C ASP A 49 3.48 13.91 -7.18
N GLY A 50 3.27 13.20 -6.08
CA GLY A 50 2.29 12.13 -5.99
C GLY A 50 1.92 11.79 -4.55
N LEU A 51 0.77 11.14 -4.39
CA LEU A 51 0.29 10.60 -3.14
C LEU A 51 0.04 9.10 -3.29
N ILE A 52 0.39 8.35 -2.25
CA ILE A 52 0.03 6.94 -2.12
C ILE A 52 -0.71 6.76 -0.80
N PHE A 53 -1.94 6.30 -0.86
CA PHE A 53 -2.72 5.93 0.32
C PHE A 53 -2.74 4.41 0.46
N VAL A 54 -2.48 3.90 1.66
CA VAL A 54 -2.47 2.46 1.94
C VAL A 54 -3.34 2.17 3.15
N LYS A 55 -4.29 1.25 3.00
CA LYS A 55 -5.17 0.80 4.08
C LYS A 55 -5.39 -0.71 4.01
N GLU A 56 -5.49 -1.37 5.15
CA GLU A 56 -5.94 -2.76 5.23
C GLU A 56 -7.40 -2.88 4.75
N LEU A 57 -7.74 -3.94 4.00
CA LEU A 57 -9.06 -4.14 3.39
C LEU A 57 -10.03 -4.98 4.27
N ASP A 58 -9.63 -5.24 5.52
CA ASP A 58 -10.29 -6.03 6.57
C ASP A 58 -10.31 -7.57 6.40
N GLN A 59 -9.73 -8.23 7.40
CA GLN A 59 -10.38 -9.32 8.14
C GLN A 59 -10.46 -8.87 9.62
N GLU A 60 -11.60 -9.12 10.24
CA GLU A 60 -11.91 -8.80 11.63
C GLU A 60 -10.80 -9.27 12.61
N ASN A 61 -10.24 -8.34 13.40
CA ASN A 61 -9.60 -8.58 14.71
C ASN A 61 -8.25 -9.32 14.82
N VAL A 62 -7.30 -9.22 13.88
CA VAL A 62 -5.92 -9.73 14.13
C VAL A 62 -4.91 -8.59 14.30
N VAL A 63 -4.68 -8.21 15.56
CA VAL A 63 -3.87 -7.05 15.98
C VAL A 63 -2.35 -7.31 15.89
N ASN A 64 -1.90 -8.46 15.37
CA ASN A 64 -0.47 -8.74 15.21
C ASN A 64 -0.14 -9.44 13.90
N CYS A 65 1.08 -9.22 13.40
CA CYS A 65 1.68 -10.07 12.37
C CYS A 65 1.90 -11.47 12.97
N GLU A 66 0.83 -12.22 13.13
CA GLU A 66 0.87 -13.63 13.46
C GLU A 66 1.51 -14.36 12.29
N GLU A 67 2.42 -15.27 12.63
CA GLU A 67 3.13 -16.07 11.65
C GLU A 67 2.14 -16.84 10.77
N GLY A 68 2.30 -16.75 9.46
CA GLY A 68 1.47 -17.45 8.48
C GLY A 68 0.15 -16.78 8.13
N VAL A 69 -0.18 -15.59 8.69
CA VAL A 69 -1.41 -14.87 8.32
C VAL A 69 -1.21 -14.04 7.07
N ASP A 70 -2.05 -14.30 6.06
CA ASP A 70 -2.19 -13.50 4.86
C ASP A 70 -2.96 -12.21 5.17
N ARG A 71 -2.39 -11.05 4.81
CA ARG A 71 -3.05 -9.75 4.90
C ARG A 71 -3.22 -9.13 3.52
N ALA A 72 -4.35 -8.45 3.32
CA ALA A 72 -4.67 -7.75 2.09
C ALA A 72 -4.79 -6.24 2.34
N TRP A 73 -4.11 -5.47 1.50
CA TRP A 73 -4.01 -4.02 1.60
C TRP A 73 -4.45 -3.38 0.29
N GLY A 74 -5.26 -2.33 0.40
CA GLY A 74 -5.64 -1.45 -0.71
C GLY A 74 -4.63 -0.31 -0.80
N VAL A 75 -4.07 -0.12 -1.99
CA VAL A 75 -3.12 0.93 -2.31
C VAL A 75 -3.73 1.82 -3.40
N ILE A 76 -3.86 3.11 -3.14
CA ILE A 76 -4.35 4.11 -4.10
C ILE A 76 -3.18 5.05 -4.43
N VAL A 77 -2.87 5.22 -5.70
CA VAL A 77 -1.81 6.11 -6.17
C VAL A 77 -2.44 7.24 -6.99
N GLN A 78 -2.09 8.48 -6.66
CA GLN A 78 -2.51 9.68 -7.38
C GLN A 78 -1.28 10.53 -7.70
N GLY A 79 -1.00 10.74 -8.99
CA GLY A 79 0.09 11.61 -9.44
C GLY A 79 -0.38 13.05 -9.63
N LYS A 80 0.56 13.99 -9.56
CA LYS A 80 0.37 15.40 -9.93
C LYS A 80 0.47 15.52 -11.45
N GLY A 81 -0.60 15.96 -12.10
CA GLY A 81 -0.64 16.14 -13.55
C GLY A 81 -2.06 16.12 -14.11
N VAL A 82 -2.24 16.71 -15.27
CA VAL A 82 -3.50 16.65 -16.04
C VAL A 82 -3.50 15.28 -16.73
N ASP A 83 -4.58 14.51 -16.60
CA ASP A 83 -4.84 13.19 -17.23
C ASP A 83 -4.40 11.89 -16.52
N CYS A 84 -3.83 11.95 -15.31
CA CYS A 84 -3.54 10.75 -14.51
C CYS A 84 -4.63 10.52 -13.45
N GLY A 85 -5.71 9.82 -13.80
CA GLY A 85 -6.70 9.34 -12.82
C GLY A 85 -6.06 8.42 -11.76
N PRO A 86 -6.68 8.27 -10.57
CA PRO A 86 -6.11 7.45 -9.50
C PRO A 86 -5.97 5.99 -9.95
N ALA A 87 -4.83 5.39 -9.68
CA ALA A 87 -4.58 3.97 -9.93
C ALA A 87 -4.76 3.18 -8.62
N CYS A 88 -5.47 2.06 -8.70
CA CYS A 88 -5.73 1.19 -7.57
C CYS A 88 -4.86 -0.07 -7.67
N TYR A 89 -4.26 -0.49 -6.56
CA TYR A 89 -3.48 -1.72 -6.46
C TYR A 89 -3.85 -2.48 -5.20
N MET A 90 -3.84 -3.80 -5.26
CA MET A 90 -3.91 -4.65 -4.09
C MET A 90 -2.51 -5.17 -3.75
N LEU A 91 -2.13 -5.02 -2.48
CA LEU A 91 -0.91 -5.57 -1.92
C LEU A 91 -1.30 -6.71 -0.99
N LYS A 92 -0.84 -7.93 -1.28
CA LYS A 92 -0.96 -9.08 -0.38
C LYS A 92 0.37 -9.26 0.34
N THR A 93 0.35 -9.44 1.66
CA THR A 93 1.54 -9.70 2.47
C THR A 93 1.38 -10.95 3.33
N ASN A 94 2.44 -11.73 3.47
CA ASN A 94 2.51 -12.85 4.40
C ASN A 94 3.80 -12.72 5.24
N CYS A 95 3.67 -12.82 6.55
CA CYS A 95 4.80 -12.80 7.47
C CYS A 95 5.15 -14.22 7.90
N VAL A 96 6.40 -14.62 7.67
CA VAL A 96 6.93 -15.94 8.05
C VAL A 96 8.04 -15.74 9.07
N PHE A 97 8.06 -16.54 10.13
CA PHE A 97 9.17 -16.55 11.08
C PHE A 97 10.35 -17.28 10.46
N ALA A 98 11.48 -16.58 10.26
CA ALA A 98 12.65 -17.13 9.60
C ALA A 98 13.55 -17.95 10.56
N GLY A 99 13.06 -18.25 11.77
CA GLY A 99 13.80 -18.97 12.80
C GLY A 99 14.50 -18.07 13.81
N MET A 100 15.03 -18.71 14.86
CA MET A 100 15.66 -18.05 16.00
C MET A 100 16.94 -17.33 15.57
N GLY A 101 16.96 -15.98 15.63
CA GLY A 101 18.10 -15.14 15.26
C GLY A 101 18.01 -14.44 13.90
N LEU A 102 17.05 -14.79 13.03
CA LEU A 102 16.85 -14.19 11.70
C LEU A 102 15.64 -13.26 11.60
N GLY A 103 14.76 -13.26 12.61
CA GLY A 103 13.60 -12.37 12.68
C GLY A 103 12.44 -12.81 11.78
N PHE A 104 11.64 -11.84 11.33
CA PHE A 104 10.50 -12.07 10.45
C PHE A 104 10.85 -11.69 9.01
N CYS A 105 10.47 -12.55 8.06
CA CYS A 105 10.48 -12.22 6.64
C CYS A 105 9.05 -11.89 6.19
N THR A 106 8.88 -10.83 5.40
CA THR A 106 7.59 -10.49 4.80
C THR A 106 7.65 -10.70 3.30
N HIS A 107 6.93 -11.73 2.83
CA HIS A 107 6.66 -11.91 1.41
C HIS A 107 5.52 -10.97 1.00
N PHE A 108 5.60 -10.39 -0.19
CA PHE A 108 4.55 -9.54 -0.70
C PHE A 108 4.33 -9.70 -2.21
N CYS A 109 3.10 -9.46 -2.64
CA CYS A 109 2.69 -9.41 -4.05
C CYS A 109 1.83 -8.16 -4.27
N LEU A 110 2.15 -7.37 -5.30
CA LEU A 110 1.41 -6.17 -5.68
C LEU A 110 0.77 -6.38 -7.04
N MET A 111 -0.51 -6.09 -7.16
CA MET A 111 -1.26 -6.21 -8.42
C MET A 111 -2.14 -4.99 -8.65
N ARG A 112 -2.33 -4.60 -9.91
CA ARG A 112 -3.24 -3.50 -10.27
C ARG A 112 -4.68 -3.99 -10.28
N VAL A 113 -5.61 -3.22 -9.72
CA VAL A 113 -7.06 -3.51 -9.71
C VAL A 113 -7.85 -2.39 -10.36
N LYS A 114 -9.08 -2.66 -10.81
CA LYS A 114 -9.89 -1.68 -11.57
C LYS A 114 -10.46 -0.59 -10.67
N ASN A 115 -10.95 -0.96 -9.49
CA ASN A 115 -11.44 -0.06 -8.45
C ASN A 115 -11.58 -0.85 -7.13
N PHE A 116 -11.93 -0.21 -6.02
CA PHE A 116 -12.22 -0.89 -4.74
C PHE A 116 -13.72 -0.94 -4.40
N ARG A 117 -14.60 -0.66 -5.37
CA ARG A 117 -16.07 -0.65 -5.18
C ARG A 117 -16.64 -2.07 -5.13
N ASP A 118 -16.15 -2.95 -6.00
CA ASP A 118 -16.29 -4.40 -5.83
C ASP A 118 -15.21 -4.83 -4.84
N SER A 119 -15.51 -5.71 -3.86
CA SER A 119 -14.53 -6.06 -2.83
C SER A 119 -13.22 -6.51 -3.48
N ALA A 120 -12.10 -5.88 -3.10
CA ALA A 120 -10.82 -6.12 -3.76
C ALA A 120 -10.41 -7.61 -3.70
N PHE A 121 -10.94 -8.34 -2.72
CA PHE A 121 -10.81 -9.77 -2.56
C PHE A 121 -11.52 -10.59 -3.66
N GLU A 122 -12.70 -10.18 -4.13
CA GLU A 122 -13.39 -10.85 -5.23
C GLU A 122 -12.67 -10.59 -6.56
N GLN A 123 -12.18 -9.36 -6.78
CA GLN A 123 -11.28 -9.07 -7.91
C GLN A 123 -9.97 -9.87 -7.87
N PHE A 124 -9.47 -10.21 -6.68
CA PHE A 124 -8.30 -11.06 -6.49
C PHE A 124 -8.55 -12.53 -6.84
N LYS A 125 -9.67 -13.11 -6.37
CA LYS A 125 -10.06 -14.49 -6.70
C LYS A 125 -10.27 -14.67 -8.20
N ASP A 126 -10.95 -13.72 -8.83
CA ASP A 126 -11.27 -13.78 -10.26
C ASP A 126 -10.01 -13.69 -11.14
N SER A 127 -8.97 -12.99 -10.68
CA SER A 127 -7.70 -12.89 -11.41
C SER A 127 -6.85 -14.17 -11.38
N TRP A 128 -7.10 -15.11 -10.44
CA TRP A 128 -6.40 -16.39 -10.36
C TRP A 128 -7.16 -17.51 -11.08
N LEU A 129 -8.50 -17.46 -11.08
CA LEU A 129 -9.35 -18.49 -11.70
C LEU A 129 -9.48 -18.38 -13.23
N LEU A 130 -8.99 -17.30 -13.82
CA LEU A 130 -8.84 -17.15 -15.27
C LEU A 130 -7.43 -17.62 -15.69
N GLN A 131 -7.22 -18.95 -15.65
CA GLN A 131 -6.21 -19.64 -16.45
C GLN A 131 -6.89 -20.39 -17.59
#